data_AF-A0A9E4VEI1-F1
#
_entry.id   AF-A0A9E4VEI1-F1
#
_cell.length_a   1.000
_cell.length_b   1.000
_cell.length_c   1.000
_cell.angle_alpha   90.00
_cell.angle_beta   90.00
_cell.angle_gamma   90.00
#
_symmetry.space_group_name_H-M   'P 1'
#
loop_
_entity.id
_entity.type
_entity.pdbx_description
1 polymer ?
#
loop_
_entity_poly.entity_id
_entity_poly.type
_entity_poly.pdbx_seq_one_letter_code
_entity_poly.pdbx_strand_id
1 'polypeptide(L)' 'VAAEAGKTPAQVALNWCLSRPNVIVIPKTNSVARTVENCEASGWSLTSSQVAALDAAYPL' A
#
# COMPACT_ATOMS: atom_id res chain seq x y z
N VAL A 1 -2.91 10.62 -3.47
CA VAL A 1 -2.51 9.20 -3.70
C VAL A 1 -3.68 8.20 -3.67
N ALA A 2 -4.32 7.91 -2.54
CA ALA A 2 -5.37 6.86 -2.49
C ALA A 2 -6.56 7.11 -3.44
N ALA A 3 -7.08 8.34 -3.44
CA ALA A 3 -8.12 8.74 -4.38
C ALA A 3 -7.66 8.64 -5.85
N GLU A 4 -6.44 9.07 -6.17
CA GLU A 4 -5.87 8.97 -7.53
C GLU A 4 -5.70 7.52 -7.98
N ALA A 5 -5.28 6.63 -7.09
CA ALA A 5 -5.11 5.21 -7.37
C ALA A 5 -6.44 4.44 -7.42
N GLY A 6 -7.54 5.03 -6.92
CA GLY A 6 -8.82 4.34 -6.77
C GLY A 6 -8.75 3.19 -5.76
N LYS A 7 -7.96 3.35 -4.69
CA LYS A 7 -7.66 2.32 -3.69
C LYS A 7 -7.91 2.82 -2.28
N THR A 8 -8.06 1.92 -1.32
CA THR A 8 -8.21 2.33 0.08
C THR A 8 -6.87 2.85 0.63
N PRO A 9 -6.89 3.71 1.66
CA PRO A 9 -5.65 4.14 2.32
C PRO A 9 -4.81 2.97 2.85
N ALA A 10 -5.45 1.91 3.35
CA ALA A 10 -4.75 0.71 3.81
C ALA A 10 -4.06 -0.01 2.65
N GLN A 11 -4.75 -0.18 1.51
CA GLN A 11 -4.16 -0.77 0.32
C GLN A 11 -2.96 0.03 -0.19
N VAL A 12 -3.03 1.36 -0.19
CA VAL A 12 -1.90 2.22 -0.57
C VAL A 12 -0.73 2.05 0.38
N ALA A 13 -0.96 2.04 1.69
CA ALA A 13 0.10 1.86 2.67
C ALA A 13 0.81 0.50 2.51
N LEU A 14 0.05 -0.57 2.31
CA LEU A 14 0.59 -1.91 2.08
C LEU A 14 1.35 -1.98 0.74
N ASN A 15 0.80 -1.42 -0.34
CA ASN A 15 1.44 -1.39 -1.65
C ASN A 15 2.75 -0.59 -1.64
N TRP A 16 2.79 0.52 -0.90
CA TRP A 16 4.00 1.32 -0.72
C TRP A 16 5.07 0.54 0.05
N CYS A 17 4.72 -0.24 1.08
CA CYS A 17 5.67 -1.14 1.71
C CYS A 17 6.15 -2.24 0.74
N LEU A 18 5.25 -2.81 -0.07
CA LEU A 18 5.57 -3.83 -1.08
C LEU A 18 6.44 -3.30 -2.23
N SER A 19 6.44 -1.99 -2.50
CA SER A 19 7.26 -1.41 -3.58
C SER A 19 8.75 -1.37 -3.25
N ARG A 20 9.14 -1.69 -2.01
CA ARG A 20 10.53 -1.66 -1.54
C ARG A 20 11.19 -3.03 -1.73
N PRO A 21 12.45 -3.06 -2.20
CA PRO A 21 13.16 -4.33 -2.36
C PRO A 21 13.38 -4.99 -0.99
N ASN A 22 13.28 -6.32 -0.95
CA ASN A 22 13.53 -7.14 0.24
C ASN A 22 12.62 -6.84 1.45
N VAL A 23 11.41 -6.33 1.23
CA VAL A 23 10.41 -6.10 2.28
C VAL A 23 9.27 -7.11 2.17
N ILE A 24 8.90 -7.72 3.30
CA ILE A 24 7.72 -8.59 3.43
C ILE A 24 6.69 -7.90 4.34
N VAL A 25 5.48 -7.72 3.83
CA VAL A 25 4.40 -7.01 4.54
C VAL A 25 3.49 -8.03 5.23
N ILE A 26 3.32 -7.90 6.55
CA ILE A 26 2.57 -8.85 7.41
C ILE A 26 1.42 -8.16 8.17
N PRO A 27 0.36 -7.70 7.47
CA PRO A 27 -0.69 -6.92 8.11
C PRO A 27 -1.62 -7.81 8.95
N LYS A 28 -1.92 -7.38 10.18
CA LYS A 28 -2.86 -8.08 11.06
C LYS A 28 -4.26 -7.49 10.94
N THR A 29 -5.27 -8.36 10.92
CA THR A 29 -6.68 -8.02 11.06
C THR A 29 -7.44 -9.20 11.68
N ASN A 30 -8.57 -8.94 12.34
CA ASN A 30 -9.52 -9.95 12.81
C ASN A 30 -10.84 -9.90 12.01
N SER A 31 -10.91 -9.11 10.94
CA SER A 31 -12.05 -9.00 10.03
C SER A 31 -11.72 -9.65 8.71
N VAL A 32 -12.57 -10.59 8.27
CA VAL A 32 -12.45 -11.28 6.97
C VAL A 32 -12.49 -10.27 5.82
N ALA A 33 -13.39 -9.29 5.87
CA ALA A 33 -13.47 -8.25 4.84
C ALA A 33 -12.17 -7.46 4.70
N ARG A 34 -11.54 -7.13 5.84
CA ARG A 34 -10.23 -6.46 5.84
C ARG A 34 -9.08 -7.37 5.40
N THR A 35 -9.18 -8.68 5.65
CA THR A 35 -8.21 -9.65 5.11
C THR A 35 -8.26 -9.62 3.58
N VAL A 36 -9.45 -9.67 3.00
CA VAL A 36 -9.63 -9.57 1.54
C VAL A 36 -9.10 -8.23 1.02
N GLU A 37 -9.49 -7.10 1.64
CA GLU A 37 -8.99 -5.76 1.26
C GLU A 37 -7.45 -5.68 1.30
N ASN A 38 -6.82 -6.24 2.33
CA ASN A 38 -5.36 -6.27 2.46
C ASN A 38 -4.71 -7.11 1.36
N CYS A 39 -5.31 -8.24 0.98
CA CYS A 39 -4.81 -9.07 -0.13
C CYS A 39 -4.86 -8.32 -1.47
N GLU A 40 -5.93 -7.55 -1.71
CA GLU A 40 -6.11 -6.71 -2.91
C GLU A 40 -5.13 -5.51 -2.98
N ALA A 41 -4.35 -5.27 -1.93
CA ALA A 41 -3.22 -4.35 -1.99
C ALA A 41 -2.09 -4.89 -2.89
N SER A 42 -2.04 -6.21 -3.09
CA SER A 42 -1.17 -6.89 -4.05
C SER A 42 -1.89 -7.04 -5.41
N GLY A 43 -1.13 -7.10 -6.51
CA GLY A 43 -1.69 -7.22 -7.87
C GLY A 43 -1.80 -5.91 -8.67
N TRP A 44 -1.35 -4.81 -8.09
CA TRP A 44 -1.12 -3.54 -8.78
C TRP A 44 0.09 -2.83 -8.16
N SER A 45 0.51 -1.70 -8.71
CA SER A 45 1.64 -0.94 -8.17
C SER A 45 1.35 0.56 -8.21
N LEU A 46 1.75 1.26 -7.15
CA LEU A 46 1.84 2.71 -7.16
C LEU A 46 2.79 3.17 -8.28
N THR A 47 2.49 4.29 -8.90
CA THR A 47 3.40 4.90 -9.87
C THR A 47 4.65 5.43 -9.16
N SER A 48 5.76 5.62 -9.89
CA SER A 48 6.97 6.23 -9.33
C SER A 48 6.71 7.61 -8.71
N SER A 49 5.80 8.40 -9.30
CA SER A 49 5.41 9.70 -8.74
C SER A 49 4.63 9.58 -7.43
N GLN A 50 3.75 8.59 -7.30
CA GLN A 50 3.01 8.33 -6.08
C GLN A 50 3.92 7.80 -4.95
N VAL A 51 4.86 6.92 -5.28
CA VAL A 51 5.88 6.45 -4.33
C VAL A 51 6.72 7.63 -3.83
N ALA A 52 7.23 8.46 -4.75
CA ALA A 52 8.02 9.65 -4.39
C ALA A 52 7.22 10.65 -3.53
N ALA A 53 5.93 10.84 -3.81
CA ALA A 53 5.07 11.71 -3.01
C ALA A 53 4.90 11.17 -1.57
N LEU A 54 4.76 9.86 -1.40
CA LEU A 54 4.67 9.23 -0.07
C LEU A 54 6.02 9.28 0.66
N ASP A 55 7.13 9.03 -0.02
CA ASP A 55 8.48 9.13 0.55
C ASP A 55 8.78 10.56 1.03
N ALA A 56 8.35 11.59 0.29
CA ALA A 56 8.50 12.99 0.69
C ALA A 56 7.60 13.38 1.87
N ALA A 57 6.40 12.79 1.97
CA ALA A 57 5.48 13.04 3.08
C ALA A 57 5.92 12.33 4.37
N TYR A 58 6.62 11.20 4.26
CA TYR A 58 7.11 10.38 5.37
C TYR A 58 8.61 10.12 5.22
N PRO A 59 9.46 11.14 5.40
CA PRO A 59 10.90 10.96 5.36
C PRO A 59 11.36 10.06 6.52
N LEU A 60 12.38 9.24 6.24
CA LEU A 60 13.06 8.41 7.24
C LEU A 60 13.84 9.24 8.26
#